data_AF-A0AAW8BHF9-F1
#
_entry.id   AF-A0AAW8BHF9-F1
#
_cell.length_a   1.000
_cell.length_b   1.000
_cell.length_c   1.000
_cell.angle_alpha   90.00
_cell.angle_beta   90.00
_cell.angle_gamma   90.00
#
_symmetry.space_group_name_H-M   'P 1'
#
loop_
_entity.id
_entity.type
_entity.pdbx_description
1 polymer ?
#
loop_
_entity_poly.entity_id
_entity_poly.type
_entity_poly.pdbx_seq_one_letter_code
_entity_poly.pdbx_strand_id
1 'polypeptide(L)'
;MNPPPSAPASNAAEPRSGSEPVRYRRAPHLALSWQGSATQCIHAPSGRLFHVDDDIITVLSAATEPCILDDLRMRSGVDHAVVLAAVAAGLLVAEEADRLTDWNTYELAVQRLFGRGRARFGLNDVRPRPARLSPPPGTPIALDDIAAPPPKASFSEVLSARRSVRRFADSPLALSQLSRLLLDVLAVQHEDSTTGTWKRPTPSGGARHPLELYVAALNVESLQRRCYYFDPVTRSLVPMAGTEELTIEVEDVSMNAMGLVDDGAGRPAPPAAVLMITALYERTMHCYLDFALTLIHKDAGCLLQTLYLQATAQALAGCAIGAGPELHIAAGLGLDPNAQGYVGGFALGARVTDVAGAR
;
A
#
# COMPACT_ATOMS: atom_id res chain seq x y z
N MET A 1 -2.56 -3.02 33.77
CA MET A 1 -2.89 -1.89 32.88
C MET A 1 -2.30 -0.65 33.54
N ASN A 2 -1.13 -0.21 33.12
CA ASN A 2 -0.47 0.96 33.72
C ASN A 2 -1.11 2.25 33.19
N PRO A 3 -1.29 3.28 34.03
CA PRO A 3 -1.81 4.57 33.58
C PRO A 3 -0.81 5.24 32.62
N PRO A 4 -1.28 6.13 31.72
CA PRO A 4 -0.38 6.86 30.83
C PRO A 4 0.53 7.79 31.64
N PRO A 5 1.76 8.09 31.15
CA PRO A 5 2.63 9.05 31.81
C PRO A 5 1.98 10.44 31.84
N SER A 6 2.00 11.07 33.00
CA SER A 6 1.56 12.44 33.20
C SER A 6 2.39 13.41 32.37
N ALA A 7 1.72 14.34 31.67
CA ALA A 7 2.36 15.43 30.95
C ALA A 7 3.27 16.25 31.90
N PRO A 8 4.40 16.80 31.42
CA PRO A 8 5.26 17.63 32.25
C PRO A 8 4.50 18.89 32.68
N ALA A 9 4.57 19.20 33.97
CA ALA A 9 3.99 20.41 34.53
C ALA A 9 4.63 21.64 33.87
N SER A 10 3.82 22.38 33.10
CA SER A 10 4.17 23.69 32.59
C SER A 10 4.33 24.64 33.78
N ASN A 11 5.55 25.08 34.04
CA ASN A 11 5.84 26.14 35.01
C ASN A 11 5.16 27.43 34.52
N ALA A 12 4.02 27.79 35.12
CA ALA A 12 3.33 29.04 34.85
C ALA A 12 4.14 30.20 35.47
N ALA A 13 4.91 30.90 34.64
CA ALA A 13 5.48 32.19 35.01
C ALA A 13 4.40 33.28 34.87
N GLU A 14 4.32 34.18 35.85
CA GLU A 14 3.42 35.34 35.85
C GLU A 14 3.64 36.24 34.62
N PRO A 15 2.58 36.86 34.06
CA PRO A 15 2.68 37.63 32.84
C PRO A 15 3.43 38.95 33.09
N ARG A 16 4.56 39.13 32.40
CA ARG A 16 5.24 40.43 32.30
C ARG A 16 4.36 41.36 31.45
N SER A 17 4.00 42.52 32.00
CA SER A 17 3.30 43.58 31.28
C SER A 17 4.17 44.08 30.12
N GLY A 18 3.71 43.86 28.88
CA GLY A 18 4.38 44.26 27.65
C GLY A 18 4.63 43.15 26.61
N SER A 19 4.14 41.93 26.81
CA SER A 19 4.24 40.87 25.79
C SER A 19 3.36 41.20 24.58
N GLU A 20 3.92 41.08 23.37
CA GLU A 20 3.14 41.11 22.13
C GLU A 20 1.98 40.10 22.21
N PRO A 21 0.80 40.43 21.65
CA PRO A 21 -0.36 39.55 21.72
C PRO A 21 -0.08 38.24 20.98
N VAL A 22 -0.40 37.11 21.61
CA VAL A 22 -0.23 35.78 21.00
C VAL A 22 -1.02 35.70 19.70
N ARG A 23 -0.32 35.28 18.64
CA ARG A 23 -0.91 35.13 17.31
C ARG A 23 -1.25 33.67 17.08
N TYR A 24 -2.44 33.44 16.52
CA TYR A 24 -2.99 32.14 16.22
C TYR A 24 -3.17 31.96 14.72
N ARG A 25 -3.00 30.73 14.28
CA ARG A 25 -3.30 30.27 12.92
C ARG A 25 -4.03 28.94 12.98
N ARG A 26 -4.62 28.54 11.86
CA ARG A 26 -5.14 27.18 11.70
C ARG A 26 -4.03 26.15 11.94
N ALA A 27 -4.34 25.11 12.70
CA ALA A 27 -3.45 23.98 12.91
C ALA A 27 -3.03 23.37 11.55
N PRO A 28 -1.75 23.03 11.36
CA PRO A 28 -1.34 22.30 10.17
C PRO A 28 -1.96 20.89 10.20
N HIS A 29 -2.15 20.31 9.01
CA HIS A 29 -2.66 18.93 8.84
C HIS A 29 -4.07 18.68 9.41
N LEU A 30 -4.99 19.60 9.15
CA LEU A 30 -6.42 19.34 9.26
C LEU A 30 -6.95 18.76 7.94
N ALA A 31 -7.82 17.75 8.01
CA ALA A 31 -8.58 17.26 6.87
C ALA A 31 -10.08 17.34 7.17
N LEU A 32 -10.87 17.83 6.21
CA LEU A 32 -12.32 17.83 6.29
C LEU A 32 -12.89 16.70 5.43
N SER A 33 -13.91 16.02 5.95
CA SER A 33 -14.65 14.99 5.23
C SER A 33 -16.13 15.06 5.57
N TRP A 34 -17.00 14.68 4.64
CA TRP A 34 -18.43 14.57 4.86
C TRP A 34 -18.83 13.12 5.10
N GLN A 35 -19.61 12.89 6.16
CA GLN A 35 -20.18 11.59 6.47
C GLN A 35 -21.70 11.74 6.61
N GLY A 36 -22.41 11.44 5.52
CA GLY A 36 -23.84 11.77 5.42
C GLY A 36 -24.04 13.29 5.45
N SER A 37 -24.87 13.78 6.37
CA SER A 37 -25.12 15.22 6.57
C SER A 37 -24.12 15.90 7.52
N ALA A 38 -23.23 15.14 8.18
CA ALA A 38 -22.29 15.69 9.15
C ALA A 38 -20.93 16.01 8.49
N THR A 39 -20.37 17.18 8.81
CA THR A 39 -18.97 17.50 8.50
C THR A 39 -18.07 17.05 9.64
N GLN A 40 -16.98 16.38 9.30
CA GLN A 40 -15.98 15.91 10.26
C GLN A 40 -14.63 16.57 9.96
N CYS A 41 -13.94 17.02 11.00
CA CYS A 41 -12.56 17.48 10.95
C CYS A 41 -11.64 16.45 11.61
N ILE A 42 -10.66 15.99 10.85
CA ILE A 42 -9.58 15.12 11.32
C ILE A 42 -8.41 16.04 11.69
N HIS A 43 -8.06 16.09 12.98
CA HIS A 43 -6.80 16.68 13.42
C HIS A 43 -5.71 15.61 13.35
N ALA A 44 -5.01 15.56 12.21
CA ALA A 44 -4.06 14.50 11.88
C ALA A 44 -2.97 14.31 12.94
N PRO A 45 -2.35 15.33 13.55
CA PRO A 45 -1.27 15.12 14.52
C PRO A 45 -1.67 14.29 15.74
N SER A 46 -2.88 14.55 16.27
CA SER A 46 -3.42 13.81 17.43
C SER A 46 -4.34 12.65 17.03
N GLY A 47 -4.69 12.53 15.74
CA GLY A 47 -5.73 11.64 15.22
C GLY A 47 -7.12 11.88 15.80
N ARG A 48 -7.40 13.07 16.36
CA ARG A 48 -8.74 13.35 16.93
C ARG A 48 -9.72 13.64 15.80
N LEU A 49 -10.96 13.21 15.98
CA LEU A 49 -12.06 13.44 15.05
C LEU A 49 -13.05 14.39 15.73
N PHE A 50 -13.43 15.46 15.04
CA PHE A 50 -14.38 16.44 15.52
C PHE A 50 -15.55 16.50 14.55
N HIS A 51 -16.78 16.53 15.08
CA HIS A 51 -17.90 17.05 14.30
C HIS A 51 -17.80 18.56 14.30
N VAL A 52 -17.86 19.17 13.13
CA VAL A 52 -17.71 20.62 12.95
C VAL A 52 -18.91 21.17 12.19
N ASP A 53 -19.34 22.35 12.58
CA ASP A 53 -20.35 23.14 11.89
C ASP A 53 -19.70 24.20 10.98
N ASP A 54 -20.54 24.96 10.29
CA ASP A 54 -20.11 25.99 9.34
C ASP A 54 -19.34 27.14 10.03
N ASP A 55 -19.63 27.42 11.29
CA ASP A 55 -18.95 28.46 12.07
C ASP A 55 -17.49 28.08 12.31
N ILE A 56 -17.22 26.84 12.74
CA ILE A 56 -15.85 26.34 12.89
C ILE A 56 -15.12 26.34 11.54
N ILE A 57 -15.77 25.91 10.46
CA ILE A 57 -15.17 25.91 9.11
C ILE A 57 -14.82 27.34 8.68
N THR A 58 -15.68 28.31 8.97
CA THR A 58 -15.47 29.73 8.66
C THR A 58 -14.28 30.29 9.45
N VAL A 59 -14.20 30.00 10.75
CA VAL A 59 -13.04 30.38 11.60
C VAL A 59 -11.74 29.78 11.06
N LEU A 60 -11.73 28.49 10.72
CA LEU A 60 -10.54 27.82 10.18
C LEU A 60 -10.14 28.36 8.79
N SER A 61 -11.11 28.78 7.98
CA SER A 61 -10.86 29.37 6.67
C SER A 61 -10.31 30.79 6.77
N ALA A 62 -10.68 31.54 7.81
CA ALA A 62 -10.17 32.89 8.07
C ALA A 62 -8.78 32.91 8.76
N ALA A 63 -8.34 31.79 9.34
CA ALA A 63 -7.10 31.68 10.10
C ALA A 63 -5.91 31.15 9.27
N THR A 64 -5.82 31.50 7.98
CA THR A 64 -4.73 31.04 7.10
C THR A 64 -3.37 31.62 7.49
N GLU A 65 -3.34 32.86 7.97
CA GLU A 65 -2.14 33.55 8.45
C GLU A 65 -2.22 33.81 9.96
N PRO A 66 -1.08 33.85 10.68
CA PRO A 66 -1.04 34.20 12.10
C PRO A 66 -1.71 35.55 12.39
N CYS A 67 -2.67 35.55 13.32
CA CYS A 67 -3.49 36.71 13.67
C CYS A 67 -3.91 36.66 15.15
N ILE A 68 -4.26 37.81 15.73
CA ILE A 68 -4.86 37.84 17.07
C ILE A 68 -6.32 37.38 17.00
N LEU A 69 -6.83 36.79 18.08
CA LEU A 69 -8.17 36.16 18.09
C LEU A 69 -9.31 37.15 17.84
N ASP A 70 -9.18 38.40 18.28
CA ASP A 70 -10.19 39.43 18.04
C ASP A 70 -10.28 39.81 16.56
N ASP A 71 -9.15 39.95 15.87
CA ASP A 71 -9.13 40.18 14.41
C ASP A 71 -9.70 38.98 13.66
N LEU A 72 -9.42 37.75 14.13
CA LEU A 72 -10.02 36.55 13.57
C LEU A 72 -11.54 36.55 13.73
N ARG A 73 -12.06 36.86 14.92
CA ARG A 73 -13.49 37.01 15.19
C ARG A 73 -14.14 38.03 14.27
N MET A 74 -13.54 39.21 14.14
CA MET A 74 -14.08 40.30 13.32
C MET A 74 -14.13 39.92 11.83
N ARG A 75 -13.11 39.21 11.34
CA ARG A 75 -13.04 38.76 9.93
C ARG A 75 -13.96 37.58 9.63
N SER A 76 -14.09 36.63 10.56
CA SER A 76 -14.97 35.48 10.36
C SER A 76 -16.44 35.81 10.58
N GLY A 77 -16.75 36.84 11.38
CA GLY A 77 -18.13 37.17 11.78
C GLY A 77 -18.74 36.17 12.76
N VAL A 78 -17.94 35.24 13.28
CA VAL A 78 -18.37 34.15 14.17
C VAL A 78 -18.22 34.57 15.64
N ASP A 79 -19.04 34.01 16.53
CA ASP A 79 -18.99 34.28 17.97
C ASP A 79 -17.59 34.00 18.57
N HIS A 80 -17.14 34.87 19.47
CA HIS A 80 -15.87 34.73 20.18
C HIS A 80 -15.78 33.39 20.93
N ALA A 81 -16.89 32.87 21.46
CA ALA A 81 -16.93 31.58 22.15
C ALA A 81 -16.52 30.42 21.21
N VAL A 82 -16.92 30.47 19.94
CA VAL A 82 -16.56 29.46 18.94
C VAL A 82 -15.08 29.56 18.57
N VAL A 83 -14.54 30.78 18.44
CA VAL A 83 -13.10 31.01 18.23
C VAL A 83 -12.27 30.42 19.37
N LEU A 84 -12.68 30.65 20.63
CA LEU A 84 -12.03 30.07 21.79
C LEU A 84 -12.16 28.54 21.85
N ALA A 85 -13.32 28.00 21.46
CA ALA A 85 -13.52 26.55 21.36
C ALA A 85 -12.55 25.91 20.34
N ALA A 86 -12.30 26.57 19.20
CA ALA A 86 -11.34 26.11 18.21
C ALA A 86 -9.90 26.11 18.75
N VAL A 87 -9.51 27.10 19.55
CA VAL A 87 -8.21 27.11 20.26
C VAL A 87 -8.14 25.97 21.27
N ALA A 88 -9.15 25.81 22.12
CA ALA A 88 -9.17 24.75 23.14
C ALA A 88 -9.18 23.34 22.53
N ALA A 89 -9.78 23.17 21.35
CA ALA A 89 -9.76 21.93 20.60
C ALA A 89 -8.41 21.62 19.92
N GLY A 90 -7.52 22.63 19.82
CA GLY A 90 -6.25 22.54 19.08
C GLY A 90 -6.41 22.69 17.57
N LEU A 91 -7.56 23.19 17.09
CA LEU A 91 -7.79 23.47 15.67
C LEU A 91 -7.20 24.82 15.26
N LEU A 92 -7.05 25.73 16.22
CA LEU A 92 -6.20 26.91 16.14
C LEU A 92 -5.00 26.72 17.08
N VAL A 93 -3.80 27.04 16.59
CA VAL A 93 -2.55 26.88 17.34
C VAL A 93 -1.77 28.19 17.32
N ALA A 94 -0.96 28.41 18.36
CA ALA A 94 -0.04 29.54 18.41
C ALA A 94 0.96 29.47 17.25
N GLU A 95 1.44 30.64 16.80
CA GLU A 95 2.38 30.77 15.69
C GLU A 95 3.68 29.97 15.93
N GLU A 96 4.14 29.93 17.18
CA GLU A 96 5.36 29.27 17.63
C GLU A 96 5.23 27.75 17.77
N ALA A 97 4.04 27.17 17.56
CA ALA A 97 3.85 25.73 17.68
C ALA A 97 4.67 24.95 16.62
N ASP A 98 5.23 23.80 17.05
CA ASP A 98 6.06 22.92 16.24
C ASP A 98 5.44 22.64 14.86
N ARG A 99 6.27 22.79 13.83
CA ARG A 99 5.87 22.58 12.44
C ARG A 99 6.21 21.14 12.05
N LEU A 100 5.19 20.36 11.69
CA LEU A 100 5.34 19.03 11.13
C LEU A 100 5.67 19.09 9.62
N THR A 101 6.73 19.80 9.25
CA THR A 101 7.00 20.22 7.86
C THR A 101 7.18 19.07 6.88
N ASP A 102 7.63 17.91 7.35
CA ASP A 102 7.94 16.77 6.48
C ASP A 102 6.72 15.87 6.23
N TRP A 103 5.63 16.06 6.98
CA TRP A 103 4.43 15.24 6.84
C TRP A 103 3.46 15.81 5.81
N ASN A 104 2.94 14.96 4.93
CA ASN A 104 1.68 15.27 4.27
C ASN A 104 0.51 15.05 5.25
N THR A 105 -0.53 15.90 5.17
CA THR A 105 -1.77 15.79 5.96
C THR A 105 -2.39 14.41 5.88
N TYR A 106 -2.50 13.84 4.68
CA TYR A 106 -3.13 12.53 4.48
C TYR A 106 -2.30 11.40 5.07
N GLU A 107 -0.99 11.40 4.87
CA GLU A 107 -0.09 10.39 5.42
C GLU A 107 -0.11 10.39 6.95
N LEU A 108 -0.11 11.58 7.55
CA LEU A 108 -0.18 11.72 9.01
C LEU A 108 -1.54 11.27 9.56
N ALA A 109 -2.64 11.65 8.89
CA ALA A 109 -3.99 11.23 9.27
C ALA A 109 -4.11 9.70 9.22
N VAL A 110 -3.66 9.12 8.10
CA VAL A 110 -3.59 7.69 7.89
C VAL A 110 -2.77 7.00 8.99
N GLN A 111 -1.55 7.48 9.27
CA GLN A 111 -0.68 6.93 10.32
C GLN A 111 -1.32 6.95 11.72
N ARG A 112 -2.12 7.98 12.06
CA ARG A 112 -2.78 8.05 13.38
C ARG A 112 -4.07 7.25 13.47
N LEU A 113 -4.81 7.14 12.37
CA LEU A 113 -6.10 6.44 12.36
C LEU A 113 -5.92 4.92 12.24
N PHE A 114 -4.89 4.45 11.53
CA PHE A 114 -4.63 3.03 11.29
C PHE A 114 -4.50 2.15 12.56
N GLY A 115 -4.08 2.71 13.69
CA GLY A 115 -3.95 1.96 14.95
C GLY A 115 -5.25 1.79 15.75
N ARG A 116 -6.36 2.41 15.32
CA ARG A 116 -7.60 2.52 16.12
C ARG A 116 -8.69 1.53 15.72
N GLY A 117 -8.45 0.79 14.65
CA GLY A 117 -9.39 -0.21 14.16
C GLY A 117 -9.56 -1.40 15.10
N ARG A 118 -10.60 -2.19 14.86
CA ARG A 118 -10.90 -3.40 15.63
C ARG A 118 -11.34 -4.54 14.72
N ALA A 119 -11.17 -5.76 15.19
CA ALA A 119 -11.79 -6.90 14.54
C ALA A 119 -13.31 -6.84 14.71
N ARG A 120 -14.05 -7.33 13.70
CA ARG A 120 -15.52 -7.42 13.70
C ARG A 120 -16.05 -8.61 14.51
N PHE A 121 -15.17 -9.45 15.07
CA PHE A 121 -15.58 -10.59 15.89
C PHE A 121 -16.47 -10.13 17.06
N GLY A 122 -17.67 -10.73 17.16
CA GLY A 122 -18.64 -10.39 18.21
C GLY A 122 -19.56 -9.20 17.90
N LEU A 123 -19.48 -8.59 16.71
CA LEU A 123 -20.50 -7.65 16.24
C LEU A 123 -21.67 -8.41 15.60
N ASN A 124 -22.90 -7.91 15.80
CA ASN A 124 -24.11 -8.40 15.11
C ASN A 124 -24.16 -7.94 13.63
N ASP A 125 -23.02 -7.91 12.94
CA ASP A 125 -22.87 -7.55 11.52
C ASP A 125 -22.15 -8.70 10.81
N VAL A 126 -22.90 -9.79 10.58
CA VAL A 126 -22.41 -10.97 9.88
C VAL A 126 -22.49 -10.70 8.38
N ARG A 127 -21.36 -10.34 7.78
CA ARG A 127 -21.23 -10.26 6.32
C ARG A 127 -20.90 -11.64 5.75
N PRO A 128 -21.47 -12.02 4.59
CA PRO A 128 -21.07 -13.24 3.92
C PRO A 128 -19.57 -13.15 3.59
N ARG A 129 -18.87 -14.27 3.68
CA ARG A 129 -17.48 -14.30 3.27
C ARG A 129 -17.40 -14.02 1.76
N PRO A 130 -16.46 -13.18 1.31
CA PRO A 130 -16.23 -12.98 -0.11
C PRO A 130 -15.87 -14.29 -0.80
N ALA A 131 -16.49 -14.55 -1.94
CA ALA A 131 -16.23 -15.74 -2.72
C ALA A 131 -14.77 -15.76 -3.23
N ARG A 132 -14.31 -16.96 -3.61
CA ARG A 132 -13.11 -17.10 -4.44
C ARG A 132 -13.31 -16.31 -5.73
N LEU A 133 -12.25 -15.66 -6.21
CA LEU A 133 -12.28 -14.97 -7.49
C LEU A 133 -12.47 -15.99 -8.63
N SER A 134 -13.44 -15.72 -9.51
CA SER A 134 -13.55 -16.48 -10.75
C SER A 134 -12.38 -16.10 -11.67
N PRO A 135 -11.62 -17.07 -12.21
CA PRO A 135 -10.56 -16.76 -13.16
C PRO A 135 -11.16 -16.09 -14.41
N PRO A 136 -10.37 -15.26 -15.12
CA PRO A 136 -10.79 -14.67 -16.39
C PRO A 136 -11.07 -15.75 -17.44
N PRO A 137 -11.82 -15.43 -18.51
CA PRO A 137 -12.06 -16.36 -19.61
C PRO A 137 -10.74 -16.60 -20.37
N GLY A 138 -10.19 -17.80 -20.24
CA GLY A 138 -8.96 -18.21 -20.92
C GLY A 138 -8.63 -19.68 -20.64
N THR A 139 -7.88 -20.32 -21.53
CA THR A 139 -7.42 -21.70 -21.33
C THR A 139 -6.30 -21.73 -20.29
N PRO A 140 -6.49 -22.35 -19.11
CA PRO A 140 -5.47 -22.38 -18.07
C PRO A 140 -4.23 -23.17 -18.49
N ILE A 141 -3.05 -22.67 -18.12
CA ILE A 141 -1.77 -23.36 -18.26
C ILE A 141 -1.39 -23.91 -16.89
N ALA A 142 -1.46 -25.24 -16.71
CA ALA A 142 -1.10 -25.90 -15.45
C ALA A 142 0.40 -25.76 -15.19
N LEU A 143 0.78 -25.36 -13.97
CA LEU A 143 2.18 -25.06 -13.66
C LEU A 143 2.93 -26.20 -12.96
N ASP A 144 2.22 -27.12 -12.29
CA ASP A 144 2.85 -28.16 -11.48
C ASP A 144 3.81 -29.07 -12.29
N ASP A 145 3.41 -29.45 -13.51
CA ASP A 145 4.22 -30.32 -14.38
C ASP A 145 5.35 -29.56 -15.11
N ILE A 146 5.30 -28.23 -15.11
CA ILE A 146 6.26 -27.35 -15.80
C ILE A 146 7.29 -26.80 -14.82
N ALA A 147 6.93 -26.68 -13.53
CA ALA A 147 7.74 -26.02 -12.52
C ALA A 147 9.14 -26.65 -12.39
N ALA A 148 10.14 -25.78 -12.31
CA ALA A 148 11.50 -26.19 -11.99
C ALA A 148 11.54 -26.91 -10.62
N PRO A 149 12.51 -27.81 -10.39
CA PRO A 149 12.70 -28.40 -9.07
C PRO A 149 12.85 -27.34 -7.98
N PRO A 150 12.41 -27.61 -6.74
CA PRO A 150 12.63 -26.71 -5.62
C PRO A 150 14.11 -26.36 -5.46
N PRO A 151 14.46 -25.09 -5.17
CA PRO A 151 15.83 -24.69 -4.91
C PRO A 151 16.46 -25.48 -3.76
N LYS A 152 17.75 -25.82 -3.90
CA LYS A 152 18.49 -26.59 -2.88
C LYS A 152 19.24 -25.72 -1.86
N ALA A 153 19.26 -24.40 -2.03
CA ALA A 153 19.97 -23.48 -1.15
C ALA A 153 19.33 -23.45 0.25
N SER A 154 20.15 -23.37 1.30
CA SER A 154 19.65 -23.22 2.66
C SER A 154 19.03 -21.84 2.87
N PHE A 155 18.11 -21.74 3.83
CA PHE A 155 17.47 -20.46 4.17
C PHE A 155 18.50 -19.37 4.54
N SER A 156 19.56 -19.74 5.28
CA SER A 156 20.59 -18.78 5.70
C SER A 156 21.40 -18.22 4.53
N GLU A 157 21.75 -19.07 3.56
CA GLU A 157 22.45 -18.64 2.33
C GLU A 157 21.57 -17.70 1.51
N VAL A 158 20.30 -18.05 1.30
CA VAL A 158 19.35 -17.23 0.54
C VAL A 158 19.15 -15.88 1.21
N LEU A 159 18.92 -15.85 2.51
CA LEU A 159 18.70 -14.60 3.25
C LEU A 159 19.93 -13.68 3.18
N SER A 160 21.13 -14.25 3.28
CA SER A 160 22.39 -13.50 3.20
C SER A 160 22.67 -12.96 1.80
N ALA A 161 22.37 -13.76 0.76
CA ALA A 161 22.60 -13.43 -0.64
C ALA A 161 21.55 -12.49 -1.24
N ARG A 162 20.38 -12.35 -0.62
CA ARG A 162 19.25 -11.59 -1.15
C ARG A 162 19.63 -10.14 -1.44
N ARG A 163 19.41 -9.69 -2.68
CA ARG A 163 19.62 -8.31 -3.16
C ARG A 163 18.51 -7.91 -4.12
N SER A 164 18.29 -6.60 -4.25
CA SER A 164 17.51 -6.04 -5.36
C SER A 164 18.39 -6.00 -6.60
N VAL A 165 18.08 -6.83 -7.58
CA VAL A 165 18.83 -6.93 -8.84
C VAL A 165 18.01 -6.24 -9.90
N ARG A 166 18.50 -5.08 -10.36
CA ARG A 166 17.84 -4.22 -11.37
C ARG A 166 18.51 -4.30 -12.75
N ARG A 167 19.48 -5.22 -12.91
CA ARG A 167 20.11 -5.53 -14.18
C ARG A 167 19.58 -6.88 -14.65
N PHE A 168 18.73 -6.86 -15.66
CA PHE A 168 18.14 -8.05 -16.26
C PHE A 168 18.96 -8.48 -17.48
N ALA A 169 18.92 -9.76 -17.83
CA ALA A 169 19.46 -10.25 -19.09
C ALA A 169 18.42 -10.13 -20.21
N ASP A 170 18.87 -9.98 -21.46
CA ASP A 170 18.00 -9.99 -22.64
C ASP A 170 17.43 -11.38 -22.95
N SER A 171 18.01 -12.42 -22.37
CA SER A 171 17.51 -13.79 -22.50
C SER A 171 16.12 -13.94 -21.87
N PRO A 172 15.22 -14.71 -22.49
CA PRO A 172 13.90 -14.97 -21.92
C PRO A 172 13.99 -15.64 -20.55
N LEU A 173 13.01 -15.36 -19.69
CA LEU A 173 12.83 -16.11 -18.45
C LEU A 173 12.19 -17.47 -18.76
N ALA A 174 12.78 -18.55 -18.26
CA ALA A 174 12.19 -19.88 -18.42
C ALA A 174 10.84 -19.96 -17.70
N LEU A 175 9.82 -20.48 -18.38
CA LEU A 175 8.48 -20.66 -17.79
C LEU A 175 8.53 -21.57 -16.56
N SER A 176 9.41 -22.57 -16.55
CA SER A 176 9.61 -23.47 -15.41
C SER A 176 10.04 -22.73 -14.13
N GLN A 177 10.90 -21.71 -14.25
CA GLN A 177 11.35 -20.89 -13.12
C GLN A 177 10.22 -19.97 -12.63
N LEU A 178 9.49 -19.32 -13.56
CA LEU A 178 8.32 -18.51 -13.21
C LEU A 178 7.26 -19.36 -12.50
N SER A 179 6.95 -20.54 -13.03
CA SER A 179 6.04 -21.53 -12.45
C SER A 179 6.45 -21.88 -11.02
N ARG A 180 7.72 -22.26 -10.81
CA ARG A 180 8.24 -22.62 -9.48
C ARG A 180 8.08 -21.46 -8.49
N LEU A 181 8.43 -20.25 -8.90
CA LEU A 181 8.29 -19.04 -8.08
C LEU A 181 6.83 -18.79 -7.69
N LEU A 182 5.88 -18.77 -8.65
CA LEU A 182 4.46 -18.53 -8.37
C LEU A 182 3.87 -19.56 -7.39
N LEU A 183 4.20 -20.84 -7.61
CA LEU A 183 3.76 -21.93 -6.77
C LEU A 183 4.31 -21.83 -5.33
N ASP A 184 5.55 -21.39 -5.15
CA ASP A 184 6.17 -21.25 -3.83
C ASP A 184 5.74 -20.03 -3.03
N VAL A 185 5.22 -18.98 -3.69
CA VAL A 185 4.90 -17.72 -2.99
C VAL A 185 3.44 -17.57 -2.63
N LEU A 186 2.52 -18.09 -3.46
CA LEU A 186 1.10 -17.77 -3.31
C LEU A 186 0.12 -18.93 -3.55
N ALA A 187 0.57 -20.09 -4.06
CA ALA A 187 -0.35 -21.22 -4.25
C ALA A 187 -0.98 -21.67 -2.93
N VAL A 188 -2.24 -22.12 -3.00
CA VAL A 188 -2.93 -22.72 -1.86
C VAL A 188 -2.33 -24.09 -1.58
N GLN A 189 -1.90 -24.30 -0.34
CA GLN A 189 -1.37 -25.59 0.14
C GLN A 189 -2.44 -26.43 0.83
N HIS A 190 -3.37 -25.76 1.50
CA HIS A 190 -4.48 -26.41 2.19
C HIS A 190 -5.67 -25.47 2.27
N GLU A 191 -6.86 -26.01 2.06
CA GLU A 191 -8.12 -25.32 2.29
C GLU A 191 -8.80 -25.93 3.52
N ASP A 192 -9.07 -25.10 4.52
CA ASP A 192 -9.88 -25.49 5.65
C ASP A 192 -11.33 -25.12 5.34
N SER A 193 -12.15 -26.10 4.97
CA SER A 193 -13.56 -25.90 4.64
C SER A 193 -14.43 -25.49 5.84
N THR A 194 -14.01 -25.79 7.07
CA THR A 194 -14.75 -25.47 8.30
C THR A 194 -14.64 -23.98 8.60
N THR A 195 -13.42 -23.46 8.55
CA THR A 195 -13.18 -22.04 8.71
C THR A 195 -13.27 -21.29 7.40
N GLY A 196 -13.36 -21.98 6.25
CA GLY A 196 -13.24 -21.53 4.85
C GLY A 196 -12.03 -20.63 4.60
N THR A 197 -10.91 -20.96 5.22
CA THR A 197 -9.63 -20.25 5.08
C THR A 197 -8.64 -21.06 4.26
N TRP A 198 -7.64 -20.38 3.73
CA TRP A 198 -6.53 -21.03 3.01
C TRP A 198 -5.26 -20.95 3.82
N LYS A 199 -4.41 -21.97 3.69
CA LYS A 199 -3.01 -21.89 4.08
C LYS A 199 -2.19 -21.66 2.83
N ARG A 200 -1.43 -20.57 2.82
CA ARG A 200 -0.48 -20.21 1.78
C ARG A 200 0.91 -20.05 2.40
N PRO A 201 2.00 -20.14 1.61
CA PRO A 201 3.37 -19.95 2.10
C PRO A 201 3.59 -18.57 2.73
N THR A 202 2.97 -17.53 2.17
CA THR A 202 3.04 -16.17 2.70
C THR A 202 1.99 -15.98 3.80
N PRO A 203 2.34 -15.42 4.98
CA PRO A 203 1.38 -15.18 6.05
C PRO A 203 0.35 -14.10 5.66
N SER A 204 -0.81 -14.13 6.31
CA SER A 204 -1.84 -13.09 6.15
C SER A 204 -2.57 -12.84 7.47
N GLY A 205 -2.86 -11.57 7.75
CA GLY A 205 -3.65 -11.17 8.93
C GLY A 205 -4.98 -11.93 8.99
N GLY A 206 -5.20 -12.69 10.06
CA GLY A 206 -6.41 -13.51 10.23
C GLY A 206 -6.59 -14.62 9.18
N ALA A 207 -5.54 -15.01 8.46
CA ALA A 207 -5.60 -15.93 7.32
C ALA A 207 -6.64 -15.49 6.25
N ARG A 208 -6.74 -14.18 6.00
CA ARG A 208 -7.71 -13.62 5.03
C ARG A 208 -7.25 -13.74 3.58
N HIS A 209 -5.94 -13.76 3.35
CA HIS A 209 -5.30 -13.88 2.03
C HIS A 209 -5.97 -12.99 0.95
N PRO A 210 -5.92 -11.66 1.12
CA PRO A 210 -6.55 -10.71 0.18
C PRO A 210 -5.81 -10.62 -1.16
N LEU A 211 -4.54 -11.04 -1.20
CA LEU A 211 -3.66 -10.79 -2.33
C LEU A 211 -3.88 -11.79 -3.48
N GLU A 212 -3.89 -11.23 -4.69
CA GLU A 212 -3.90 -11.93 -5.97
C GLU A 212 -2.71 -11.47 -6.83
N LEU A 213 -2.26 -12.33 -7.75
CA LEU A 213 -1.13 -12.04 -8.63
C LEU A 213 -1.56 -12.04 -10.10
N TYR A 214 -1.19 -10.96 -10.78
CA TYR A 214 -1.29 -10.84 -12.22
C TYR A 214 0.13 -10.69 -12.79
N VAL A 215 0.44 -11.43 -13.85
CA VAL A 215 1.76 -11.46 -14.48
C VAL A 215 1.66 -10.77 -15.82
N ALA A 216 2.29 -9.60 -15.97
CA ALA A 216 2.61 -9.07 -17.28
C ALA A 216 3.82 -9.85 -17.81
N ALA A 217 3.60 -10.79 -18.73
CA ALA A 217 4.67 -11.54 -19.37
C ALA A 217 5.24 -10.71 -20.52
N LEU A 218 6.53 -10.36 -20.45
CA LEU A 218 7.20 -9.48 -21.41
C LEU A 218 8.14 -10.25 -22.32
N ASN A 219 8.93 -11.16 -21.74
CA ASN A 219 9.90 -12.04 -22.40
C ASN A 219 10.02 -13.36 -21.63
N VAL A 220 8.93 -14.13 -21.55
CA VAL A 220 8.88 -15.44 -20.88
C VAL A 220 8.73 -16.53 -21.92
N GLU A 221 9.54 -17.58 -21.83
CA GLU A 221 9.51 -18.70 -22.78
C GLU A 221 8.10 -19.29 -22.89
N SER A 222 7.66 -19.57 -24.12
CA SER A 222 6.36 -20.19 -24.42
C SER A 222 5.11 -19.41 -23.97
N LEU A 223 5.27 -18.18 -23.45
CA LEU A 223 4.16 -17.27 -23.18
C LEU A 223 4.09 -16.17 -24.22
N GLN A 224 2.87 -15.80 -24.60
CA GLN A 224 2.64 -14.60 -25.40
C GLN A 224 2.82 -13.37 -24.52
N ARG A 225 3.23 -12.26 -25.13
CA ARG A 225 3.35 -10.98 -24.43
C ARG A 225 1.96 -10.40 -24.13
N ARG A 226 1.48 -10.63 -22.91
CA ARG A 226 0.17 -10.18 -22.38
C ARG A 226 0.12 -10.39 -20.86
N CYS A 227 -0.97 -9.97 -20.23
CA CYS A 227 -1.22 -10.28 -18.82
C CYS A 227 -1.79 -11.68 -18.64
N TYR A 228 -1.47 -12.30 -17.51
CA TYR A 228 -1.99 -13.57 -17.05
C TYR A 228 -2.43 -13.44 -15.59
N TYR A 229 -3.56 -14.01 -15.23
CA TYR A 229 -3.95 -14.19 -13.84
C TYR A 229 -3.35 -15.49 -13.31
N PHE A 230 -2.67 -15.44 -12.16
CA PHE A 230 -2.25 -16.64 -11.45
C PHE A 230 -3.39 -17.11 -10.55
N ASP A 231 -3.96 -18.28 -10.86
CA ASP A 231 -4.98 -18.90 -10.03
C ASP A 231 -4.31 -19.77 -8.95
N PRO A 232 -4.32 -19.36 -7.68
CA PRO A 232 -3.57 -20.04 -6.64
C PRO A 232 -4.20 -21.38 -6.22
N VAL A 233 -5.46 -21.62 -6.57
CA VAL A 233 -6.18 -22.86 -6.21
C VAL A 233 -5.98 -23.93 -7.29
N THR A 234 -6.16 -23.57 -8.56
CA THR A 234 -5.90 -24.50 -9.67
C THR A 234 -4.43 -24.55 -10.07
N ARG A 235 -3.59 -23.70 -9.47
CA ARG A 235 -2.13 -23.69 -9.64
C ARG A 235 -1.76 -23.49 -11.11
N SER A 236 -2.45 -22.54 -11.75
CA SER A 236 -2.39 -22.30 -13.19
C SER A 236 -2.19 -20.82 -13.54
N LEU A 237 -1.66 -20.55 -14.72
CA LEU A 237 -1.71 -19.22 -15.35
C LEU A 237 -2.87 -19.18 -16.34
N VAL A 238 -3.76 -18.21 -16.18
CA VAL A 238 -4.91 -18.00 -17.07
C VAL A 238 -4.65 -16.75 -17.91
N PRO A 239 -4.57 -16.86 -19.25
CA PRO A 239 -4.30 -15.71 -20.11
C PRO A 239 -5.45 -14.71 -20.09
N MET A 240 -5.11 -13.42 -20.17
CA MET A 240 -6.08 -12.33 -20.25
C MET A 240 -6.04 -11.67 -21.63
N ALA A 241 -7.17 -11.68 -22.34
CA ALA A 241 -7.29 -11.03 -23.64
C ALA A 241 -7.37 -9.50 -23.51
N GLY A 242 -6.83 -8.77 -24.49
CA GLY A 242 -6.91 -7.30 -24.55
C GLY A 242 -6.07 -6.61 -23.49
N THR A 243 -4.92 -7.21 -23.13
CA THR A 243 -4.00 -6.69 -22.12
C THR A 243 -2.60 -6.43 -22.68
N GLU A 244 -2.44 -6.54 -23.99
CA GLU A 244 -1.20 -6.31 -24.73
C GLU A 244 -0.67 -4.89 -24.50
N GLU A 245 -1.53 -3.87 -24.62
CA GLU A 245 -1.18 -2.47 -24.33
C GLU A 245 -0.77 -2.27 -22.87
N LEU A 246 -1.53 -2.84 -21.93
CA LEU A 246 -1.20 -2.77 -20.50
C LEU A 246 0.19 -3.33 -20.21
N THR A 247 0.62 -4.41 -20.89
CA THR A 247 1.97 -4.95 -20.67
C THR A 247 3.08 -3.97 -21.04
N ILE A 248 2.88 -3.14 -22.07
CA ILE A 248 3.84 -2.12 -22.48
C ILE A 248 3.90 -1.02 -21.42
N GLU A 249 2.74 -0.55 -20.96
CA GLU A 249 2.65 0.51 -19.94
C GLU A 249 3.24 0.07 -18.60
N VAL A 250 2.95 -1.17 -18.18
CA VAL A 250 3.51 -1.75 -16.96
C VAL A 250 5.02 -1.91 -17.05
N GLU A 251 5.56 -2.28 -18.23
CA GLU A 251 7.01 -2.31 -18.44
C GLU A 251 7.61 -0.92 -18.19
N ASP A 252 7.11 0.12 -18.87
CA ASP A 252 7.67 1.47 -18.79
C ASP A 252 7.54 2.06 -17.38
N VAL A 253 6.39 1.92 -16.72
CA VAL A 253 6.18 2.35 -15.33
C VAL A 253 7.14 1.63 -14.39
N SER A 254 7.32 0.32 -14.55
CA SER A 254 8.20 -0.48 -13.70
C SER A 254 9.67 -0.09 -13.87
N MET A 255 10.10 0.14 -15.11
CA MET A 255 11.46 0.59 -15.42
C MET A 255 11.74 1.95 -14.77
N ASN A 256 10.83 2.91 -14.95
CA ASN A 256 10.93 4.24 -14.34
C ASN A 256 10.97 4.18 -12.81
N ALA A 257 10.08 3.39 -12.19
CA ALA A 257 10.02 3.22 -10.74
C ALA A 257 11.28 2.55 -10.15
N MET A 258 12.02 1.79 -10.96
CA MET A 258 13.31 1.20 -10.59
C MET A 258 14.51 2.11 -10.90
N GLY A 259 14.29 3.28 -11.52
CA GLY A 259 15.34 4.19 -11.97
C GLY A 259 16.10 3.67 -13.20
N LEU A 260 15.52 2.77 -13.98
CA LEU A 260 16.10 2.19 -15.18
C LEU A 260 15.68 3.00 -16.42
N VAL A 261 16.21 4.21 -16.51
CA VAL A 261 15.97 5.14 -17.63
C VAL A 261 17.15 5.13 -18.59
N ASP A 262 16.93 5.56 -19.84
CA ASP A 262 18.01 5.78 -20.79
C ASP A 262 18.84 7.00 -20.33
N ASP A 263 20.09 6.77 -19.98
CA ASP A 263 21.06 7.77 -19.53
C ASP A 263 22.03 8.21 -20.65
N GLY A 264 21.77 7.79 -21.89
CA GLY A 264 22.62 8.03 -23.05
C GLY A 264 23.67 6.93 -23.29
N ALA A 265 23.81 5.95 -22.40
CA ALA A 265 24.58 4.72 -22.63
C ALA A 265 23.73 3.58 -23.24
N GLY A 266 22.44 3.83 -23.48
CA GLY A 266 21.46 2.90 -24.01
C GLY A 266 20.43 2.45 -22.96
N ARG A 267 19.19 2.19 -23.40
CA ARG A 267 18.11 1.70 -22.54
C ARG A 267 18.50 0.37 -21.88
N PRO A 268 18.46 0.24 -20.53
CA PRO A 268 18.69 -1.03 -19.86
C PRO A 268 17.68 -2.10 -20.29
N ALA A 269 18.11 -3.36 -20.31
CA ALA A 269 17.24 -4.49 -20.60
C ALA A 269 16.01 -4.50 -19.65
N PRO A 270 14.78 -4.63 -20.16
CA PRO A 270 13.59 -4.66 -19.32
C PRO A 270 13.49 -5.97 -18.53
N PRO A 271 12.69 -6.03 -17.46
CA PRO A 271 12.37 -7.30 -16.82
C PRO A 271 11.65 -8.23 -17.79
N ALA A 272 11.84 -9.53 -17.63
CA ALA A 272 11.15 -10.54 -18.43
C ALA A 272 9.66 -10.70 -18.03
N ALA A 273 9.33 -10.36 -16.78
CA ALA A 273 7.97 -10.33 -16.29
C ALA A 273 7.80 -9.28 -15.17
N VAL A 274 6.60 -8.71 -15.07
CA VAL A 274 6.20 -7.89 -13.93
C VAL A 274 5.02 -8.55 -13.22
N LEU A 275 5.21 -8.86 -11.95
CA LEU A 275 4.20 -9.38 -11.04
C LEU A 275 3.46 -8.20 -10.41
N MET A 276 2.21 -7.99 -10.80
CA MET A 276 1.30 -7.02 -10.20
C MET A 276 0.56 -7.68 -9.05
N ILE A 277 0.78 -7.18 -7.83
CA ILE A 277 0.11 -7.63 -6.62
C ILE A 277 -1.12 -6.76 -6.45
N THR A 278 -2.29 -7.39 -6.49
CA THR A 278 -3.57 -6.72 -6.21
C THR A 278 -4.18 -7.26 -4.93
N ALA A 279 -5.11 -6.52 -4.34
CA ALA A 279 -5.80 -6.93 -3.12
C ALA A 279 -7.31 -6.84 -3.28
N LEU A 280 -8.00 -7.97 -3.06
CA LEU A 280 -9.44 -8.01 -2.87
C LEU A 280 -9.78 -7.46 -1.48
N TYR A 281 -10.12 -6.17 -1.41
CA TYR A 281 -10.24 -5.43 -0.15
C TYR A 281 -11.23 -6.07 0.82
N GLU A 282 -12.37 -6.54 0.29
CA GLU A 282 -13.45 -7.10 1.08
C GLU A 282 -13.01 -8.31 1.90
N ARG A 283 -12.06 -9.14 1.41
CA ARG A 283 -11.59 -10.34 2.15
C ARG A 283 -11.05 -9.99 3.53
N THR A 284 -10.38 -8.85 3.64
CA THR A 284 -9.86 -8.34 4.92
C THR A 284 -10.89 -7.48 5.63
N MET A 285 -11.59 -6.60 4.91
CA MET A 285 -12.55 -5.65 5.50
C MET A 285 -13.78 -6.33 6.12
N HIS A 286 -14.16 -7.53 5.66
CA HIS A 286 -15.25 -8.29 6.30
C HIS A 286 -14.90 -8.74 7.73
N CYS A 287 -13.61 -8.83 8.09
CA CYS A 287 -13.17 -9.16 9.44
C CYS A 287 -12.61 -7.98 10.23
N TYR A 288 -12.16 -6.92 9.57
CA TYR A 288 -11.42 -5.84 10.21
C TYR A 288 -11.95 -4.47 9.80
N LEU A 289 -12.23 -3.61 10.79
CA LEU A 289 -12.73 -2.25 10.62
C LEU A 289 -11.60 -1.24 10.85
N ASP A 290 -11.45 -0.27 9.94
CA ASP A 290 -10.57 0.90 10.09
C ASP A 290 -9.05 0.63 10.12
N PHE A 291 -8.61 -0.64 9.97
CA PHE A 291 -7.19 -1.00 9.81
C PHE A 291 -6.93 -2.13 8.78
N ALA A 292 -7.95 -2.52 8.02
CA ALA A 292 -7.84 -3.58 7.02
C ALA A 292 -6.79 -3.24 5.93
N LEU A 293 -6.76 -2.00 5.46
CA LEU A 293 -5.76 -1.55 4.47
C LEU A 293 -4.33 -1.68 5.01
N THR A 294 -4.11 -1.39 6.29
CA THR A 294 -2.80 -1.57 6.93
C THR A 294 -2.37 -3.04 6.95
N LEU A 295 -3.31 -3.96 7.22
CA LEU A 295 -3.03 -5.40 7.15
C LEU A 295 -2.71 -5.83 5.71
N ILE A 296 -3.47 -5.35 4.72
CA ILE A 296 -3.23 -5.66 3.30
C ILE A 296 -1.82 -5.25 2.88
N HIS A 297 -1.36 -4.05 3.24
CA HIS A 297 0.00 -3.61 2.88
C HIS A 297 1.10 -4.37 3.65
N LYS A 298 0.83 -4.81 4.89
CA LYS A 298 1.74 -5.72 5.62
C LYS A 298 1.83 -7.08 4.94
N ASP A 299 0.69 -7.64 4.53
CA ASP A 299 0.63 -8.88 3.77
C ASP A 299 1.39 -8.73 2.43
N ALA A 300 1.27 -7.58 1.75
CA ALA A 300 2.02 -7.30 0.52
C ALA A 300 3.52 -7.23 0.79
N GLY A 301 3.95 -6.60 1.88
CA GLY A 301 5.35 -6.62 2.33
C GLY A 301 5.88 -8.03 2.60
N CYS A 302 5.08 -8.88 3.24
CA CYS A 302 5.40 -10.30 3.43
C CYS A 302 5.59 -11.01 2.08
N LEU A 303 4.65 -10.83 1.13
CA LEU A 303 4.73 -11.43 -0.20
C LEU A 303 5.97 -10.96 -0.97
N LEU A 304 6.27 -9.65 -0.94
CA LEU A 304 7.45 -9.07 -1.58
C LEU A 304 8.75 -9.69 -1.05
N GLN A 305 8.84 -9.93 0.27
CA GLN A 305 10.00 -10.61 0.84
C GLN A 305 10.06 -12.08 0.41
N THR A 306 8.93 -12.80 0.39
CA THR A 306 8.87 -14.19 -0.11
C THR A 306 9.32 -14.27 -1.57
N LEU A 307 8.88 -13.32 -2.42
CA LEU A 307 9.30 -13.18 -3.82
C LEU A 307 10.81 -12.96 -3.93
N TYR A 308 11.39 -12.08 -3.11
CA TYR A 308 12.83 -11.87 -3.08
C TYR A 308 13.61 -13.13 -2.73
N LEU A 309 13.16 -13.87 -1.71
CA LEU A 309 13.83 -15.10 -1.28
C LEU A 309 13.75 -16.17 -2.37
N GLN A 310 12.59 -16.33 -3.01
CA GLN A 310 12.41 -17.28 -4.10
C GLN A 310 13.21 -16.92 -5.35
N ALA A 311 13.20 -15.65 -5.76
CA ALA A 311 14.03 -15.18 -6.87
C ALA A 311 15.53 -15.38 -6.58
N THR A 312 15.97 -15.09 -5.35
CA THR A 312 17.37 -15.30 -4.94
C THR A 312 17.75 -16.78 -4.96
N ALA A 313 16.91 -17.66 -4.42
CA ALA A 313 17.16 -19.10 -4.37
C ALA A 313 17.21 -19.74 -5.77
N GLN A 314 16.46 -19.19 -6.73
CA GLN A 314 16.48 -19.61 -8.14
C GLN A 314 17.54 -18.89 -8.99
N ALA A 315 18.38 -18.05 -8.38
CA ALA A 315 19.35 -17.20 -9.08
C ALA A 315 18.74 -16.32 -10.18
N LEU A 316 17.55 -15.76 -9.92
CA LEU A 316 16.86 -14.79 -10.77
C LEU A 316 17.15 -13.35 -10.36
N ALA A 317 16.97 -12.42 -11.31
CA ALA A 317 16.99 -11.00 -11.04
C ALA A 317 15.59 -10.58 -10.58
N GLY A 318 15.50 -9.96 -9.41
CA GLY A 318 14.24 -9.56 -8.81
C GLY A 318 14.34 -8.20 -8.13
N CYS A 319 13.31 -7.38 -8.29
CA CYS A 319 13.18 -6.10 -7.61
C CYS A 319 11.71 -5.76 -7.33
N ALA A 320 11.40 -5.47 -6.07
CA ALA A 320 10.13 -4.85 -5.70
C ALA A 320 10.00 -3.47 -6.36
N ILE A 321 8.78 -3.12 -6.74
CA ILE A 321 8.40 -1.86 -7.38
C ILE A 321 7.55 -1.08 -6.37
N GLY A 322 7.99 0.13 -6.03
CA GLY A 322 7.38 0.96 -4.98
C GLY A 322 6.25 1.87 -5.43
N ALA A 323 6.04 2.04 -6.74
CA ALA A 323 5.03 2.93 -7.29
C ALA A 323 4.33 2.29 -8.50
N GLY A 324 3.06 2.60 -8.69
CA GLY A 324 2.28 2.17 -9.85
C GLY A 324 0.94 2.92 -9.91
N PRO A 325 0.45 3.27 -11.11
CA PRO A 325 -0.82 3.97 -11.27
C PRO A 325 -1.98 3.00 -11.01
N GLU A 326 -2.41 2.89 -9.76
CA GLU A 326 -3.37 1.88 -9.27
C GLU A 326 -4.66 1.81 -10.11
N LEU A 327 -5.34 2.94 -10.31
CA LEU A 327 -6.57 3.02 -11.10
C LEU A 327 -6.37 2.61 -12.57
N HIS A 328 -5.20 2.94 -13.13
CA HIS A 328 -4.87 2.62 -14.52
C HIS A 328 -4.61 1.11 -14.70
N ILE A 329 -3.86 0.52 -13.78
CA ILE A 329 -3.64 -0.94 -13.75
C ILE A 329 -4.96 -1.69 -13.55
N ALA A 330 -5.82 -1.22 -12.63
CA ALA A 330 -7.13 -1.82 -12.41
C ALA A 330 -7.98 -1.78 -13.70
N ALA A 331 -8.03 -0.64 -14.39
CA ALA A 331 -8.75 -0.49 -15.66
C ALA A 331 -8.21 -1.44 -16.74
N GLY A 332 -6.89 -1.50 -16.94
CA GLY A 332 -6.29 -2.39 -17.94
C GLY A 332 -6.45 -3.89 -17.63
N LEU A 333 -6.61 -4.25 -16.36
CA LEU A 333 -6.92 -5.62 -15.94
C LEU A 333 -8.44 -5.92 -15.93
N GLY A 334 -9.29 -4.94 -16.21
CA GLY A 334 -10.75 -5.08 -16.18
C GLY A 334 -11.32 -5.24 -14.75
N LEU A 335 -10.68 -4.64 -13.75
CA LEU A 335 -11.05 -4.74 -12.34
C LEU A 335 -11.88 -3.51 -11.91
N ASP A 336 -12.77 -3.69 -10.94
CA ASP A 336 -13.34 -2.56 -10.19
C ASP A 336 -12.31 -2.12 -9.13
N PRO A 337 -11.71 -0.92 -9.26
CA PRO A 337 -10.69 -0.45 -8.33
C PRO A 337 -11.19 -0.26 -6.90
N ASN A 338 -12.52 -0.17 -6.68
CA ASN A 338 -13.08 -0.10 -5.32
C ASN A 338 -13.19 -1.48 -4.66
N ALA A 339 -13.19 -2.56 -5.45
CA ALA A 339 -13.25 -3.93 -4.96
C ALA A 339 -11.86 -4.60 -4.93
N GLN A 340 -11.05 -4.36 -5.96
CA GLN A 340 -9.73 -4.95 -6.14
C GLN A 340 -8.76 -3.95 -6.77
N GLY A 341 -7.72 -3.57 -6.02
CA GLY A 341 -6.74 -2.58 -6.47
C GLY A 341 -5.30 -3.06 -6.37
N TYR A 342 -4.40 -2.40 -7.09
CA TYR A 342 -2.96 -2.63 -7.05
C TYR A 342 -2.36 -2.14 -5.72
N VAL A 343 -1.57 -3.00 -5.07
CA VAL A 343 -0.95 -2.73 -3.75
C VAL A 343 0.57 -2.97 -3.75
N GLY A 344 1.15 -3.34 -4.89
CA GLY A 344 2.59 -3.50 -5.04
C GLY A 344 2.98 -4.24 -6.32
N GLY A 345 4.26 -4.17 -6.68
CA GLY A 345 4.77 -4.83 -7.87
C GLY A 345 6.11 -5.51 -7.62
N PHE A 346 6.47 -6.46 -8.47
CA PHE A 346 7.77 -7.11 -8.46
C PHE A 346 8.23 -7.40 -9.88
N ALA A 347 9.32 -6.75 -10.30
CA ALA A 347 10.00 -7.04 -11.56
C ALA A 347 10.84 -8.32 -11.41
N LEU A 348 10.79 -9.17 -12.43
CA LEU A 348 11.47 -10.46 -12.46
C LEU A 348 12.12 -10.69 -13.83
N GLY A 349 13.32 -11.26 -13.85
CA GLY A 349 13.96 -11.70 -15.08
C GLY A 349 15.16 -12.62 -14.84
N ALA A 350 15.77 -13.08 -15.92
CA ALA A 350 17.04 -13.78 -15.85
C ALA A 350 18.14 -12.84 -15.32
N ARG A 351 19.07 -13.36 -14.50
CA ARG A 351 20.27 -12.59 -14.12
C ARG A 351 21.23 -12.55 -15.29
N VAL A 352 21.89 -11.41 -15.47
CA VAL A 352 23.11 -11.37 -16.27
C VAL A 352 24.12 -12.29 -15.59
N THR A 353 24.51 -13.36 -16.28
CA THR A 353 25.64 -14.17 -15.86
C THR A 353 26.88 -13.32 -16.12
N ASP A 354 27.57 -12.91 -15.06
CA ASP A 354 28.95 -12.46 -15.23
C ASP A 354 29.70 -13.67 -15.78
N VAL A 355 30.14 -13.58 -17.04
CA VAL A 355 31.13 -14.52 -17.57
C VAL A 355 32.29 -14.43 -16.61
N ALA A 356 32.59 -15.52 -15.90
CA ALA A 356 33.75 -15.61 -15.03
C ALA A 356 35.00 -15.18 -15.82
N GLY A 357 35.48 -13.96 -15.62
CA GLY A 357 36.57 -13.41 -16.41
C GLY A 357 36.58 -11.90 -16.70
N ALA A 358 35.67 -11.08 -16.17
CA ALA A 358 35.76 -9.62 -16.31
C ALA A 358 35.99 -8.91 -14.97
N ARG A 359 37.30 -8.85 -14.63
CA ARG A 359 38.00 -8.15 -13.54
C ARG A 359 38.08 -8.84 -12.18
#